data_AF-U1Z964-F1
#
_entry.id   AF-U1Z964-F1
#
_cell.length_a   1.000
_cell.length_b   1.000
_cell.length_c   1.000
_cell.angle_alpha   90.00
_cell.angle_beta   90.00
_cell.angle_gamma   90.00
#
_symmetry.space_group_name_H-M   'P 1'
#
loop_
_entity.id
_entity.type
_entity.pdbx_description
1 polymer ?
#
loop_
_entity_poly.entity_id
_entity_poly.type
_entity_poly.pdbx_seq_one_letter_code
_entity_poly.pdbx_strand_id
1 'polypeptide(L)'
;EAEKITEFLNVIGAHNSLLRFEDVRIVRDMRNSVNRLVNCETANLNKTIGASLRQVENIKYIDERIGLEALPEKLREIAQLRIDYQEVTLKELGEMVASGKISKSGINHRLRKLDEIAEQLRTGQTVTLK
;
A
#
# COMPACT_ATOMS: atom_id res chain seq x y z
N GLU A 1 -16.06 13.84 -29.60
CA GLU A 1 -16.03 13.35 -31.00
C GLU A 1 -16.86 12.08 -31.21
N ALA A 2 -16.73 11.04 -30.37
CA ALA A 2 -17.52 9.81 -30.52
C ALA A 2 -19.05 10.04 -30.50
N GLU A 3 -19.55 10.94 -29.65
CA GLU A 3 -20.98 11.31 -29.62
C GLU A 3 -21.48 11.91 -30.93
N LYS A 4 -20.65 12.70 -31.62
CA LYS A 4 -21.00 13.29 -32.93
C LYS A 4 -21.08 12.21 -34.02
N ILE A 5 -20.27 11.16 -33.91
CA ILE A 5 -20.32 10.00 -34.82
C ILE A 5 -21.60 9.18 -34.57
N THR A 6 -21.93 8.91 -33.30
CA THR A 6 -23.18 8.26 -32.89
C THR A 6 -24.40 9.06 -33.39
N GLU A 7 -24.42 10.38 -33.18
CA GLU A 7 -25.50 11.27 -33.62
C GLU A 7 -25.64 11.29 -35.14
N PHE A 8 -24.53 11.42 -35.87
CA PHE A 8 -24.53 11.37 -37.33
C PHE A 8 -25.09 10.04 -37.86
N LEU A 9 -24.60 8.90 -37.36
CA LEU A 9 -25.07 7.57 -37.77
C LEU A 9 -26.55 7.37 -37.47
N ASN A 10 -27.06 7.97 -36.38
CA ASN A 10 -28.48 7.95 -36.05
C ASN A 10 -29.32 8.81 -37.01
N VAL A 11 -28.88 10.04 -37.31
CA VAL A 11 -29.59 10.97 -38.22
C VAL A 11 -29.70 10.41 -39.64
N ILE A 12 -28.67 9.73 -40.14
CA ILE A 12 -28.70 9.14 -41.49
C ILE A 12 -29.38 7.76 -41.53
N GLY A 13 -29.90 7.25 -40.40
CA GLY A 13 -30.58 5.94 -40.33
C GLY A 13 -29.65 4.72 -40.43
N ALA A 14 -28.35 4.88 -40.22
CA ALA A 14 -27.36 3.81 -40.33
C ALA A 14 -27.29 2.93 -39.06
N HIS A 15 -28.43 2.36 -38.64
CA HIS A 15 -28.57 1.66 -37.36
C HIS A 15 -27.62 0.45 -37.19
N ASN A 16 -27.37 -0.34 -38.24
CA ASN A 16 -26.40 -1.45 -38.17
C ASN A 16 -24.97 -0.98 -37.90
N SER A 17 -24.56 0.14 -38.53
CA SER A 17 -23.25 0.75 -38.30
C SER A 17 -23.15 1.38 -36.92
N LEU A 18 -24.25 2.01 -36.45
CA LEU A 18 -24.36 2.56 -35.10
C LEU A 18 -24.19 1.48 -34.03
N LEU A 19 -24.90 0.35 -34.15
CA LEU A 19 -24.78 -0.77 -33.21
C LEU A 19 -23.35 -1.31 -33.16
N ARG A 20 -22.72 -1.54 -34.31
CA ARG A 20 -21.32 -1.99 -34.37
C ARG A 20 -20.35 -0.98 -33.75
N PHE A 21 -20.59 0.32 -33.95
CA PHE A 21 -19.77 1.38 -33.38
C PHE A 21 -19.88 1.41 -31.85
N GLU A 22 -21.10 1.32 -31.31
CA GLU A 22 -21.34 1.28 -29.87
C GLU A 22 -20.76 0.01 -29.24
N ASP A 23 -20.90 -1.16 -29.88
CA ASP A 23 -20.30 -2.42 -29.41
C ASP A 23 -18.78 -2.29 -29.20
N VAL A 24 -18.08 -1.73 -30.20
CA VAL A 24 -16.64 -1.50 -30.12
C VAL A 24 -16.31 -0.49 -29.02
N ARG A 25 -17.10 0.57 -28.87
CA ARG A 25 -16.90 1.60 -27.85
C ARG A 25 -17.08 1.02 -26.44
N ILE A 26 -18.15 0.28 -26.21
CA ILE A 26 -18.46 -0.37 -24.94
C ILE A 26 -17.32 -1.30 -24.52
N VAL A 27 -16.87 -2.18 -25.42
CA VAL A 27 -15.77 -3.12 -25.12
C VAL A 27 -14.49 -2.37 -24.79
N ARG A 28 -14.16 -1.32 -25.54
CA ARG A 28 -12.98 -0.49 -25.29
C ARG A 28 -13.06 0.20 -23.93
N ASP A 29 -14.19 0.79 -23.59
CA ASP A 29 -14.39 1.55 -22.35
C ASP A 29 -14.37 0.62 -21.13
N MET A 30 -14.94 -0.58 -21.27
CA MET A 30 -14.82 -1.66 -20.28
C MET A 30 -13.35 -2.05 -20.07
N ARG A 31 -12.62 -2.36 -21.15
CA ARG A 31 -11.18 -2.71 -21.07
C ARG A 31 -10.36 -1.60 -20.42
N ASN A 32 -10.60 -0.34 -20.81
CA ASN A 32 -9.90 0.80 -20.23
C ASN A 32 -10.21 0.97 -18.73
N SER A 33 -11.44 0.71 -18.31
CA SER A 33 -11.83 0.75 -16.90
C SER A 33 -11.15 -0.34 -16.09
N VAL A 34 -11.11 -1.58 -16.62
CA VAL A 34 -10.37 -2.69 -16.00
C VAL A 34 -8.88 -2.40 -15.93
N ASN A 35 -8.26 -1.91 -17.01
CA ASN A 35 -6.84 -1.58 -17.02
C ASN A 35 -6.49 -0.51 -15.98
N ARG A 36 -7.33 0.53 -15.82
CA ARG A 36 -7.13 1.53 -14.77
C ARG A 36 -7.22 0.92 -13.38
N LEU A 37 -8.23 0.08 -13.14
CA LEU A 37 -8.43 -0.58 -11.84
C LEU A 37 -7.24 -1.47 -11.47
N VAL A 38 -6.84 -2.37 -12.38
CA VAL A 38 -5.71 -3.28 -12.17
C VAL A 38 -4.40 -2.53 -11.97
N ASN A 39 -4.16 -1.46 -12.74
CA ASN A 39 -2.96 -0.63 -12.56
C ASN A 39 -2.94 0.04 -11.19
N CYS A 40 -4.07 0.58 -10.73
CA CYS A 40 -4.18 1.18 -9.40
C CYS A 40 -3.94 0.16 -8.28
N GLU A 41 -4.55 -1.02 -8.36
CA GLU A 41 -4.37 -2.09 -7.37
C GLU A 41 -2.93 -2.59 -7.34
N THR A 42 -2.34 -2.84 -8.51
CA THR A 42 -0.95 -3.29 -8.64
C THR A 42 0.01 -2.26 -8.06
N ALA A 43 -0.18 -0.96 -8.36
CA ALA A 43 0.65 0.10 -7.81
C ALA A 43 0.50 0.21 -6.27
N ASN A 44 -0.71 0.05 -5.73
CA ASN A 44 -0.96 0.09 -4.29
C ASN A 44 -0.34 -1.12 -3.58
N LEU A 45 -0.44 -2.31 -4.18
CA LEU A 45 0.16 -3.54 -3.67
C LEU A 45 1.68 -3.43 -3.65
N ASN A 46 2.31 -2.97 -4.75
CA ASN A 46 3.75 -2.76 -4.81
C ASN A 46 4.26 -1.75 -3.78
N LYS A 47 3.52 -0.65 -3.54
CA LYS A 47 3.85 0.32 -2.47
C LYS A 47 3.78 -0.32 -1.10
N THR A 48 2.77 -1.15 -0.85
CA THR A 48 2.58 -1.85 0.43
C THR A 48 3.69 -2.86 0.69
N ILE A 49 4.02 -3.68 -0.31
CA ILE A 49 5.12 -4.66 -0.23
C ILE A 49 6.45 -3.95 0.01
N GLY A 50 6.75 -2.92 -0.78
CA GLY A 50 7.99 -2.17 -0.63
C GLY A 50 8.12 -1.51 0.75
N ALA A 51 7.01 -1.04 1.33
CA ALA A 51 7.02 -0.51 2.71
C ALA A 51 7.26 -1.61 3.75
N SER A 52 6.60 -2.76 3.62
CA SER A 52 6.78 -3.92 4.51
C SER A 52 8.24 -4.39 4.52
N LEU A 53 8.85 -4.58 3.34
CA LEU A 53 10.24 -5.01 3.22
C LEU A 53 11.21 -4.03 3.88
N ARG A 54 11.08 -2.72 3.60
CA ARG A 54 11.91 -1.69 4.25
C ARG A 54 11.76 -1.68 5.77
N GLN A 55 10.53 -1.86 6.28
CA GLN A 55 10.28 -1.93 7.72
C GLN A 55 11.00 -3.12 8.34
N VAL A 56 10.91 -4.31 7.73
CA VAL A 56 11.60 -5.52 8.20
C VAL A 56 13.11 -5.34 8.19
N GLU A 57 13.68 -4.77 7.12
CA GLU A 57 15.12 -4.47 7.03
C GLU A 57 15.57 -3.49 8.12
N ASN A 58 14.81 -2.44 8.36
CA ASN A 58 15.10 -1.46 9.42
C ASN A 58 15.05 -2.11 10.81
N ILE A 59 14.04 -2.94 11.07
CA ILE A 59 13.91 -3.63 12.37
C ILE A 59 15.07 -4.61 12.58
N LYS A 60 15.45 -5.39 11.56
CA LYS A 60 16.61 -6.29 11.63
C LYS A 60 17.90 -5.52 11.89
N TYR A 61 18.09 -4.38 11.22
CA TYR A 61 19.25 -3.52 11.46
C TYR A 61 19.29 -2.97 12.89
N ILE A 62 18.15 -2.61 13.46
CA ILE A 62 18.08 -2.21 14.88
C ILE A 62 18.51 -3.36 15.79
N ASP A 63 17.98 -4.56 15.54
CA ASP A 63 18.29 -5.75 16.34
C ASP A 63 19.79 -6.09 16.31
N GLU A 64 20.40 -6.06 15.13
CA GLU A 64 21.84 -6.29 14.95
C GLU A 64 22.72 -5.26 15.68
N ARG A 65 22.25 -4.03 15.85
CA ARG A 65 23.04 -2.92 16.40
C ARG A 65 22.90 -2.76 17.91
N ILE A 66 21.66 -2.78 18.41
CA ILE A 66 21.35 -2.50 19.81
C ILE A 66 20.46 -3.57 20.46
N GLY A 67 19.96 -4.53 19.68
CA GLY A 67 18.97 -5.51 20.12
C GLY A 67 17.56 -4.92 20.22
N LEU A 68 16.54 -5.71 19.87
CA LEU A 68 15.14 -5.27 20.04
C LEU A 68 14.76 -5.02 21.51
N GLU A 69 15.46 -5.64 22.45
CA GLU A 69 15.27 -5.46 23.90
C GLU A 69 15.60 -4.04 24.39
N ALA A 70 16.42 -3.30 23.65
CA ALA A 70 16.72 -1.90 23.96
C ALA A 70 15.53 -0.97 23.62
N LEU A 71 14.60 -1.40 22.77
CA LEU A 71 13.46 -0.59 22.37
C LEU A 71 12.43 -0.48 23.51
N PRO A 72 11.71 0.65 23.61
CA PRO A 72 10.53 0.73 24.46
C PRO A 72 9.54 -0.39 24.15
N GLU A 73 8.89 -0.95 25.18
CA GLU A 73 8.02 -2.13 25.08
C GLU A 73 7.02 -2.05 23.92
N LYS A 74 6.38 -0.89 23.74
CA LYS A 74 5.41 -0.64 22.67
C LYS A 74 5.99 -0.67 21.26
N LEU A 75 7.27 -0.34 21.09
CA LEU A 75 7.98 -0.42 19.81
C LEU A 75 8.50 -1.83 19.57
N ARG A 76 9.05 -2.48 20.61
CA ARG A 76 9.50 -3.87 20.57
C ARG A 76 8.38 -4.82 20.15
N GLU A 77 7.19 -4.66 20.73
CA GLU A 77 6.01 -5.47 20.36
C GLU A 77 5.67 -5.35 18.87
N ILE A 78 5.70 -4.13 18.31
CA ILE A 78 5.42 -3.91 16.89
C ILE A 78 6.55 -4.40 15.99
N ALA A 79 7.79 -4.23 16.41
CA ALA A 79 8.96 -4.73 15.72
C ALA A 79 8.88 -6.26 15.54
N GLN A 80 8.58 -6.97 16.62
CA GLN A 80 8.43 -8.42 16.61
C GLN A 80 7.26 -8.87 15.70
N LEU A 81 6.08 -8.28 15.89
CA LEU A 81 4.91 -8.63 15.06
C LEU A 81 5.15 -8.37 13.57
N ARG A 82 5.88 -7.31 13.21
CA ARG A 82 6.19 -7.00 11.80
C ARG A 82 7.18 -7.99 11.18
N ILE A 83 8.10 -8.55 11.97
CA ILE A 83 9.02 -9.62 11.53
C ILE A 83 8.27 -10.93 11.35
N ASP A 84 7.41 -11.28 12.32
CA ASP A 84 6.70 -12.55 12.35
C ASP A 84 5.60 -12.62 11.28
N TYR A 85 4.98 -11.47 10.96
CA TYR A 85 3.88 -11.37 10.00
C TYR A 85 4.19 -10.31 8.94
N GLN A 86 4.87 -10.71 7.86
CA GLN A 86 5.38 -9.80 6.82
C GLN A 86 4.38 -9.52 5.68
N GLU A 87 3.35 -10.32 5.60
CA GLU A 87 2.28 -10.28 4.60
C GLU A 87 1.04 -9.54 5.10
N VAL A 88 0.91 -9.35 6.41
CA VAL A 88 -0.29 -8.73 6.99
C VAL A 88 -0.24 -7.21 6.90
N THR A 89 -1.44 -6.63 6.78
CA THR A 89 -1.64 -5.18 6.70
C THR A 89 -1.40 -4.50 8.05
N LEU A 90 -1.19 -3.19 8.03
CA LEU A 90 -1.07 -2.38 9.25
C LEU A 90 -2.32 -2.43 10.15
N LYS A 91 -3.49 -2.71 9.58
CA LYS A 91 -4.73 -2.85 10.35
C LYS A 91 -4.73 -4.17 11.11
N GLU A 92 -4.41 -5.26 10.41
CA GLU A 92 -4.33 -6.60 11.01
C GLU A 92 -3.24 -6.67 12.08
N LEU A 93 -2.07 -6.04 11.85
CA LEU A 93 -1.06 -5.87 12.90
C LEU A 93 -1.64 -5.21 14.15
N GLY A 94 -2.47 -4.17 13.97
CA GLY A 94 -3.12 -3.46 15.07
C GLY A 94 -4.11 -4.32 15.86
N GLU A 95 -4.68 -5.35 15.24
CA GLU A 95 -5.58 -6.32 15.87
C GLU A 95 -4.83 -7.44 16.61
N MET A 96 -3.57 -7.69 16.23
CA MET A 96 -2.69 -8.71 16.84
C MET A 96 -1.92 -8.21 18.07
N VAL A 97 -1.96 -6.91 18.35
CA VAL A 97 -1.27 -6.30 19.51
C VAL A 97 -1.86 -6.83 20.82
N ALA A 98 -1.03 -7.48 21.63
CA ALA A 98 -1.42 -8.07 22.90
C ALA A 98 -1.78 -7.02 23.96
N SER A 99 -1.09 -5.87 23.92
CA SER A 99 -1.35 -4.72 24.82
C SER A 99 -2.67 -3.98 24.54
N GLY A 100 -3.43 -4.38 23.51
CA GLY A 100 -4.74 -3.85 23.16
C GLY A 100 -4.80 -3.36 21.71
N LYS A 101 -6.00 -3.40 21.11
CA LYS A 101 -6.20 -3.05 19.69
C LYS A 101 -5.71 -1.64 19.37
N ILE A 102 -4.87 -1.52 18.36
CA ILE A 102 -4.31 -0.24 17.88
C ILE A 102 -4.89 0.09 16.51
N SER A 103 -5.19 1.36 16.28
CA SER A 103 -5.58 1.82 14.95
C SER A 103 -4.45 1.71 13.94
N LYS A 104 -4.78 1.58 12.65
CA LYS A 104 -3.81 1.62 11.53
C LYS A 104 -2.83 2.80 11.65
N SER A 105 -3.34 3.98 12.02
CA SER A 105 -2.52 5.19 12.17
C SER A 105 -1.52 5.06 13.34
N GLY A 106 -1.96 4.47 14.46
CA GLY A 106 -1.10 4.22 15.61
C GLY A 106 0.03 3.24 15.30
N ILE A 107 -0.26 2.15 14.57
CA ILE A 107 0.76 1.22 14.06
C ILE A 107 1.74 1.93 13.14
N ASN A 108 1.22 2.69 12.16
CA ASN A 108 2.06 3.42 11.21
C ASN A 108 3.00 4.41 11.90
N HIS A 109 2.53 5.09 12.95
CA HIS A 109 3.36 5.99 13.74
C HIS A 109 4.49 5.25 14.48
N ARG A 110 4.22 4.07 15.03
CA ARG A 110 5.25 3.24 15.70
C ARG A 110 6.29 2.71 14.70
N LEU A 111 5.87 2.25 13.53
CA LEU A 111 6.79 1.80 12.48
C LEU A 111 7.64 2.96 11.94
N ARG A 112 7.07 4.16 11.78
CA ARG A 112 7.84 5.34 11.38
C ARG A 112 8.90 5.72 12.42
N LYS A 113 8.61 5.57 13.73
CA LYS A 113 9.62 5.72 14.78
C LYS A 113 10.73 4.66 14.70
N LEU A 114 10.40 3.42 14.35
CA LEU A 114 11.41 2.39 14.11
C LEU A 114 12.30 2.76 12.91
N ASP A 115 11.71 3.27 11.83
CA ASP A 115 12.48 3.77 10.69
C ASP A 115 13.43 4.92 11.11
N GLU A 116 12.96 5.87 11.92
CA GLU A 116 13.78 6.97 12.46
C GLU A 116 14.94 6.46 13.33
N ILE A 117 14.69 5.46 14.19
CA ILE A 117 15.73 4.84 15.02
C ILE A 117 16.78 4.13 14.14
N ALA A 118 16.35 3.40 13.13
CA ALA A 118 17.27 2.74 12.19
C ALA A 118 18.16 3.77 11.46
N GLU A 119 17.58 4.89 11.01
CA GLU A 119 18.35 5.97 10.37
C GLU A 119 19.33 6.67 11.33
N GLN A 120 18.94 6.91 12.58
CA GLN A 120 19.84 7.45 13.61
C GLN A 120 21.03 6.49 13.83
N LEU A 121 20.78 5.18 13.89
CA LEU A 121 21.81 4.16 14.02
C LEU A 121 22.72 4.05 12.77
N ARG A 122 22.20 4.31 11.56
CA ARG A 122 23.02 4.36 10.33
C ARG A 122 23.92 5.58 10.28
N THR A 123 23.41 6.72 10.74
CA THR A 123 24.13 8.01 10.72
C THR A 123 25.04 8.23 11.94
N GLY A 124 25.02 7.32 12.92
CA GLY A 124 25.82 7.42 14.14
C GLY A 124 25.32 8.50 15.11
N GLN A 125 24.05 8.93 14.98
CA GLN A 125 23.44 9.88 15.89
C GLN A 125 23.01 9.21 17.21
N THR A 126 22.96 10.00 18.28
CA THR A 126 22.48 9.52 19.58
C THR A 126 21.00 9.13 19.49
N VAL A 127 20.72 7.85 19.67
CA VAL A 127 19.34 7.32 19.66
C VAL A 127 18.62 7.75 20.93
N THR A 128 17.49 8.44 20.80
CA THR A 128 16.64 8.82 21.94
C THR A 128 15.51 7.82 22.11
N LEU A 129 15.69 6.87 23.02
CA LEU A 129 14.71 5.85 23.38
C LEU A 129 13.86 6.35 24.55
N LYS A 130 12.93 7.27 24.29
CA LYS A 130 11.91 7.71 25.26
C LYS A 130 10.64 6.89 25.13
#